data_AF-A0A0V8QJK4-F1
#
_entry.id   AF-A0A0V8QJK4-F1
#
_cell.length_a   1.000
_cell.length_b   1.000
_cell.length_c   1.000
_cell.angle_alpha   90.00
_cell.angle_beta   90.00
_cell.angle_gamma   90.00
#
_symmetry.space_group_name_H-M   'P 1'
#
loop_
_entity.id
_entity.type
_entity.pdbx_description
1 polymer ?
#
loop_
_entity_poly.entity_id
_entity_poly.type
_entity_poly.pdbx_seq_one_letter_code
_entity_poly.pdbx_strand_id
1 'polypeptide(L)'
;MLTTILSVVFFVTSLFLLLVLLAYIRTSKRFQDGMEHIAEGDLTKKIKGTKAPGINKVVHFCNVFISNVRMLIGKSSEICDKILNYCEDLNRKMYNIEQNVKDNVTAIQTISRHMDSQQEQMIVVKDDMEEIVGQQEDVVHNANTLEQFAVDMKNSIKESNVMFDNLMEKIQSSFELEERLAGKLQELNARAEEIRVISDTVKDISETTNLLSLNASIEAARAGEAGRGFAVVAEEIRKLAEMSAVQAEEIQRITNKVENGISEVSDTMETNLEVMRDSYEYAKNTSEKFVGMEGNSKQTLTAIENITAAIDQQEKKLKNIEAAINSISDFVINTTEEVRDSAQRSRQQLEVISEMAGNIKELGSMNKDMAGTVSSFAKNFVLDDKTRQYIKSAVDILTKIAAESSIMSLEEERCNVTLREYIHHYPIFCLLTVMDDKGDTIGITLDEGPREELYANFAHRPYFKESIQGHNYQSEPYISIDTNEYCIALSVPIRMNGRIIGIVMADLSLEQ
;
A
#
# COMPACT_ATOMS: atom_id res chain seq x y z
N MET A 1 -108.80 5.88 70.10
CA MET A 1 -107.37 5.80 70.48
C MET A 1 -106.60 4.73 69.72
N LEU A 2 -107.08 3.48 69.61
CA LEU A 2 -106.35 2.43 68.89
C LEU A 2 -106.23 2.69 67.38
N THR A 3 -107.31 3.18 66.75
CA THR A 3 -107.35 3.52 65.31
C THR A 3 -106.41 4.67 64.94
N THR A 4 -106.30 5.68 65.80
CA THR A 4 -105.38 6.81 65.65
C THR A 4 -103.91 6.43 65.82
N ILE A 5 -103.61 5.44 66.67
CA ILE A 5 -102.24 4.92 66.83
C ILE A 5 -101.87 4.08 65.61
N LEU A 6 -102.76 3.21 65.13
CA LEU A 6 -102.55 2.40 63.93
C LEU A 6 -102.36 3.26 62.66
N SER A 7 -103.12 4.35 62.52
CA SER A 7 -102.96 5.26 61.37
C SER A 7 -101.65 6.04 61.42
N VAL A 8 -101.20 6.46 62.61
CA VAL A 8 -99.89 7.12 62.79
C VAL A 8 -98.74 6.14 62.53
N VAL A 9 -98.82 4.90 63.05
CA VAL A 9 -97.80 3.87 62.78
C VAL A 9 -97.74 3.56 61.29
N PHE A 10 -98.88 3.36 60.63
CA PHE A 10 -98.92 3.11 59.18
C PHE A 10 -98.31 4.27 58.38
N PHE A 11 -98.67 5.52 58.72
CA PHE A 11 -98.12 6.70 58.08
C PHE A 11 -96.61 6.83 58.29
N VAL A 12 -96.12 6.61 59.51
CA VAL A 12 -94.68 6.65 59.82
C VAL A 12 -93.93 5.53 59.12
N THR A 13 -94.47 4.30 59.06
CA THR A 13 -93.84 3.20 58.33
C THR A 13 -93.85 3.41 56.82
N SER A 14 -94.92 3.97 56.27
CA SER A 14 -95.04 4.27 54.84
C SER A 14 -94.12 5.42 54.45
N LEU A 15 -94.04 6.47 55.27
CA LEU A 15 -93.10 7.58 55.10
C LEU A 15 -91.65 7.10 55.22
N PHE A 16 -91.35 6.21 56.18
CA PHE A 16 -90.03 5.60 56.32
C PHE A 16 -89.66 4.75 55.10
N LEU A 17 -90.57 3.89 54.62
CA LEU A 17 -90.38 3.09 53.41
C LEU A 17 -90.20 3.98 52.17
N LEU A 18 -90.97 5.06 52.04
CA LEU A 18 -90.83 6.03 50.96
C LEU A 18 -89.46 6.73 51.01
N LEU A 19 -89.00 7.15 52.20
CA LEU A 19 -87.69 7.77 52.37
C LEU A 19 -86.54 6.79 52.03
N VAL A 20 -86.66 5.52 52.42
CA VAL A 20 -85.71 4.46 52.06
C VAL A 20 -85.71 4.22 50.54
N LEU A 21 -86.88 4.17 49.92
CA LEU A 21 -87.03 3.94 48.48
C LEU A 21 -86.51 5.14 47.66
N LEU A 22 -86.79 6.37 48.09
CA LEU A 22 -86.21 7.59 47.50
C LEU A 22 -84.69 7.65 47.66
N ALA A 23 -84.16 7.24 48.82
CA ALA A 23 -82.71 7.13 49.03
C ALA A 23 -82.07 6.08 48.11
N TYR A 24 -82.76 4.96 47.86
CA TYR A 24 -82.30 3.91 46.94
C TYR A 24 -82.34 4.37 45.48
N ILE A 25 -83.43 5.00 45.03
CA ILE A 25 -83.53 5.58 43.67
C ILE A 25 -82.44 6.63 43.45
N ARG A 26 -82.23 7.52 44.41
CA ARG A 26 -81.17 8.54 44.33
C ARG A 26 -79.78 7.91 44.24
N THR A 27 -79.55 6.83 44.98
CA THR A 27 -78.30 6.06 44.92
C THR A 27 -78.12 5.40 43.55
N SER A 28 -79.17 4.76 43.01
CA SER A 28 -79.13 4.12 41.69
C SER A 28 -78.88 5.13 40.57
N LYS A 29 -79.49 6.31 40.64
CA LYS A 29 -79.26 7.38 39.66
C LYS A 29 -77.80 7.84 39.68
N ARG A 30 -77.23 8.08 40.86
CA ARG A 30 -75.81 8.43 40.99
C ARG A 30 -74.85 7.35 40.48
N PHE A 31 -75.22 6.08 40.64
CA PHE A 31 -74.47 4.97 40.06
C PHE A 31 -74.55 4.98 38.52
N GLN A 32 -75.75 5.17 37.97
CA GLN A 32 -75.98 5.28 36.53
C GLN A 32 -75.19 6.44 35.91
N ASP A 33 -75.26 7.64 36.51
CA ASP A 33 -74.51 8.83 36.06
C ASP A 33 -72.99 8.54 36.05
N GLY A 34 -72.48 7.82 37.06
CA GLY A 34 -71.07 7.40 37.10
C GLY A 34 -70.71 6.40 36.00
N MET A 35 -71.59 5.43 35.73
CA MET A 35 -71.42 4.45 34.66
C MET A 35 -71.52 5.05 33.26
N GLU A 36 -72.33 6.08 33.06
CA GLU A 36 -72.48 6.78 31.78
C GLU A 36 -71.17 7.44 31.35
N HIS A 37 -70.50 8.15 32.27
CA HIS A 37 -69.18 8.72 32.00
C HIS A 37 -68.12 7.66 31.65
N ILE A 38 -68.11 6.53 32.38
CA ILE A 38 -67.18 5.43 32.09
C ILE A 38 -67.48 4.82 30.71
N ALA A 39 -68.76 4.67 30.35
CA ALA A 39 -69.17 4.14 29.05
C ALA A 39 -68.83 5.08 27.88
N GLU A 40 -68.78 6.39 28.13
CA GLU A 40 -68.28 7.41 27.19
C GLU A 40 -66.75 7.40 27.05
N GLY A 41 -66.05 6.50 27.76
CA GLY A 41 -64.59 6.38 27.73
C GLY A 41 -63.87 7.33 28.68
N ASP A 42 -64.60 8.08 29.52
CA ASP A 42 -64.03 8.88 30.59
C ASP A 42 -63.65 7.99 31.77
N LEU A 43 -62.49 7.34 31.65
CA LEU A 43 -61.92 6.49 32.69
C LEU A 43 -61.26 7.31 33.82
N THR A 44 -61.36 8.64 33.80
CA THR A 44 -60.75 9.50 34.81
C THR A 44 -61.55 9.51 36.11
N LYS A 45 -62.84 9.13 36.05
CA LYS A 45 -63.76 9.15 37.18
C LYS A 45 -63.88 7.79 37.86
N LYS A 46 -63.94 7.80 39.20
CA LYS A 46 -64.36 6.66 40.03
C LYS A 46 -65.84 6.78 40.40
N ILE A 47 -66.50 5.63 40.52
CA ILE A 47 -67.88 5.60 41.01
C ILE A 47 -67.87 5.75 42.54
N LYS A 48 -68.54 6.79 43.06
CA LYS A 48 -68.59 7.08 44.49
C LYS A 48 -69.37 5.99 45.25
N GLY A 49 -68.81 5.51 46.36
CA GLY A 49 -69.41 4.50 47.23
C GLY A 49 -70.77 4.92 47.79
N THR A 50 -71.58 3.93 48.20
CA THR A 50 -72.91 4.15 48.77
C THR A 50 -73.14 3.34 50.05
N LYS A 51 -74.04 3.83 50.90
CA LYS A 51 -74.47 3.13 52.12
C LYS A 51 -75.35 1.91 51.84
N ALA A 52 -75.81 1.71 50.60
CA ALA A 52 -76.59 0.54 50.19
C ALA A 52 -75.66 -0.66 49.90
N PRO A 53 -75.63 -1.72 50.73
CA PRO A 53 -74.59 -2.76 50.66
C PRO A 53 -74.50 -3.48 49.30
N GLY A 54 -75.64 -3.80 48.68
CA GLY A 54 -75.69 -4.48 47.39
C GLY A 54 -75.13 -3.62 46.24
N ILE A 55 -75.53 -2.36 46.17
CA ILE A 55 -75.02 -1.41 45.16
C ILE A 55 -73.53 -1.11 45.43
N ASN A 56 -73.14 -0.98 46.70
CA ASN A 56 -71.75 -0.69 47.05
C ASN A 56 -70.77 -1.81 46.63
N LYS A 57 -71.21 -3.08 46.64
CA LYS A 57 -70.42 -4.21 46.13
C LYS A 57 -70.22 -4.13 44.61
N VAL A 58 -71.24 -3.70 43.87
CA VAL A 58 -71.13 -3.48 42.41
C VAL A 58 -70.22 -2.29 42.11
N VAL A 59 -70.36 -1.18 42.84
CA VAL A 59 -69.46 -0.02 42.76
C VAL A 59 -68.00 -0.43 42.95
N HIS A 60 -67.72 -1.29 43.95
CA HIS A 60 -66.38 -1.81 44.18
C HIS A 60 -65.84 -2.59 42.98
N PHE A 61 -66.58 -3.56 42.45
CA PHE A 61 -66.15 -4.33 41.27
C PHE A 61 -65.98 -3.45 40.01
N CYS A 62 -66.85 -2.46 39.80
CA CYS A 62 -66.69 -1.50 38.71
C CYS A 62 -65.39 -0.69 38.86
N ASN A 63 -65.07 -0.20 40.06
CA ASN A 63 -63.83 0.54 40.28
C ASN A 63 -62.57 -0.35 40.10
N VAL A 64 -62.62 -1.62 40.49
CA VAL A 64 -61.55 -2.59 40.20
C VAL A 64 -61.40 -2.80 38.69
N PHE A 65 -62.52 -2.92 37.95
CA PHE A 65 -62.49 -3.03 36.49
C PHE A 65 -61.89 -1.78 35.83
N ILE A 66 -62.30 -0.58 36.25
CA ILE A 66 -61.73 0.70 35.77
C ILE A 66 -60.22 0.72 36.02
N SER A 67 -59.75 0.32 37.20
CA SER A 67 -58.32 0.25 37.54
C SER A 67 -57.55 -0.69 36.60
N ASN A 68 -58.10 -1.87 36.29
CA ASN A 68 -57.47 -2.80 35.35
C ASN A 68 -57.42 -2.25 33.90
N VAL A 69 -58.49 -1.59 33.45
CA VAL A 69 -58.52 -0.95 32.12
C VAL A 69 -57.51 0.20 32.06
N ARG A 70 -57.41 0.99 33.13
CA ARG A 70 -56.40 2.04 33.28
C ARG A 70 -54.98 1.48 33.18
N MET A 71 -54.67 0.42 33.90
CA MET A 71 -53.37 -0.26 33.81
C MET A 71 -53.06 -0.69 32.36
N LEU A 72 -54.05 -1.26 31.66
CA LEU A 72 -53.90 -1.67 30.26
C LEU A 72 -53.60 -0.47 29.35
N ILE A 73 -54.28 0.65 29.53
CA ILE A 73 -54.07 1.89 28.76
C ILE A 73 -52.69 2.48 29.05
N GLY A 74 -52.29 2.55 30.32
CA GLY A 74 -50.96 3.01 30.73
C GLY A 74 -49.86 2.18 30.08
N LYS A 75 -49.92 0.84 30.20
CA LYS A 75 -48.98 -0.08 29.55
C LYS A 75 -48.98 0.05 28.03
N SER A 76 -50.16 0.23 27.42
CA SER A 76 -50.26 0.43 25.96
C SER A 76 -49.60 1.73 25.52
N SER A 77 -49.75 2.82 26.29
CA SER A 77 -49.11 4.10 26.01
C SER A 77 -47.59 3.98 26.07
N GLU A 78 -47.05 3.27 27.07
CA GLU A 78 -45.62 3.04 27.21
C GLU A 78 -45.05 2.23 26.04
N ILE A 79 -45.77 1.18 25.61
CA ILE A 79 -45.39 0.39 24.44
C ILE A 79 -45.37 1.28 23.18
N CYS A 80 -46.37 2.16 23.02
CA CYS A 80 -46.38 3.11 21.91
C CYS A 80 -45.15 4.02 21.92
N ASP A 81 -44.80 4.60 23.07
CA ASP A 81 -43.60 5.46 23.18
C ASP A 81 -42.32 4.68 22.83
N LYS A 82 -42.20 3.45 23.30
CA LYS A 82 -41.06 2.57 22.99
C LYS A 82 -40.97 2.28 21.49
N ILE A 83 -42.09 1.94 20.83
CA ILE A 83 -42.11 1.65 19.39
C ILE A 83 -41.72 2.88 18.56
N LEU A 84 -42.16 4.10 18.92
CA LEU A 84 -41.73 5.33 18.22
C LEU A 84 -40.21 5.49 18.27
N ASN A 85 -39.62 5.36 19.46
CA ASN A 85 -38.16 5.47 19.63
C ASN A 85 -37.41 4.40 18.82
N TYR A 86 -37.91 3.17 18.77
CA TYR A 86 -37.33 2.11 17.94
C TYR A 86 -37.42 2.41 16.44
N CYS A 87 -38.56 2.94 15.96
CA CYS A 87 -38.69 3.35 14.56
C CYS A 87 -37.71 4.47 14.18
N GLU A 88 -37.50 5.45 15.06
CA GLU A 88 -36.52 6.52 14.83
C GLU A 88 -35.07 5.98 14.77
N ASP A 89 -34.70 5.09 15.70
CA ASP A 89 -33.38 4.45 15.69
C ASP A 89 -33.17 3.58 14.44
N LEU A 90 -34.19 2.80 14.04
CA LEU A 90 -34.15 1.99 12.83
C LEU A 90 -33.99 2.86 11.58
N ASN A 91 -34.72 3.97 11.46
CA ASN A 91 -34.56 4.91 10.34
C ASN A 91 -33.12 5.46 10.24
N ARG A 92 -32.52 5.85 11.37
CA ARG A 92 -31.12 6.31 11.40
C ARG A 92 -30.16 5.21 10.97
N LYS A 93 -30.37 3.98 11.45
CA LYS A 93 -29.56 2.83 11.03
C LYS A 93 -29.71 2.52 9.55
N MET A 94 -30.93 2.62 9.00
CA MET A 94 -31.17 2.42 7.58
C MET A 94 -30.43 3.45 6.72
N TYR A 95 -30.44 4.73 7.12
CA TYR A 95 -29.68 5.77 6.43
C TYR A 95 -28.17 5.46 6.38
N ASN A 96 -27.60 5.01 7.50
CA ASN A 96 -26.19 4.63 7.55
C ASN A 96 -25.88 3.42 6.66
N ILE A 97 -26.75 2.41 6.64
CA ILE A 97 -26.60 1.24 5.76
C ILE A 97 -26.68 1.68 4.29
N GLU A 98 -27.62 2.55 3.93
CA GLU A 98 -27.73 3.10 2.57
C GLU A 98 -26.42 3.79 2.13
N GLN A 99 -25.82 4.59 3.00
CA GLN A 99 -24.55 5.25 2.71
C GLN A 99 -23.42 4.23 2.52
N ASN A 100 -23.31 3.23 3.39
CA ASN A 100 -22.30 2.18 3.26
C ASN A 100 -22.45 1.41 1.93
N VAL A 101 -23.67 1.15 1.48
CA VAL A 101 -23.91 0.49 0.18
C VAL A 101 -23.52 1.41 -0.99
N LYS A 102 -23.76 2.72 -0.91
CA LYS A 102 -23.27 3.68 -1.93
C LYS A 102 -21.75 3.74 -2.00
N ASP A 103 -21.09 3.71 -0.85
CA ASP A 103 -19.63 3.67 -0.78
C ASP A 103 -19.08 2.37 -1.39
N ASN A 104 -19.73 1.23 -1.12
CA ASN A 104 -19.41 -0.05 -1.77
C ASN A 104 -19.55 0.02 -3.30
N VAL A 105 -20.62 0.62 -3.83
CA VAL A 105 -20.79 0.80 -5.28
C VAL A 105 -19.66 1.63 -5.89
N THR A 106 -19.22 2.68 -5.19
CA THR A 106 -18.10 3.52 -5.64
C THR A 106 -16.77 2.75 -5.63
N ALA A 107 -16.54 1.93 -4.61
CA ALA A 107 -15.38 1.05 -4.53
C ALA A 107 -15.38 0.03 -5.69
N ILE A 108 -16.52 -0.62 -5.96
CA ILE A 108 -16.70 -1.57 -7.07
C ILE A 108 -16.37 -0.91 -8.42
N GLN A 109 -16.86 0.30 -8.68
CA GLN A 109 -16.54 1.04 -9.92
C GLN A 109 -15.04 1.35 -10.06
N THR A 110 -14.37 1.62 -8.94
CA THR A 110 -12.93 1.90 -8.93
C THR A 110 -12.14 0.62 -9.20
N ILE A 111 -12.54 -0.51 -8.61
CA ILE A 111 -11.95 -1.82 -8.89
C ILE A 111 -12.12 -2.17 -10.38
N SER A 112 -13.31 -1.97 -10.94
CA SER A 112 -13.55 -2.20 -12.38
C SER A 112 -12.59 -1.40 -13.26
N ARG A 113 -12.40 -0.11 -12.99
CA ARG A 113 -11.45 0.73 -13.73
C ARG A 113 -10.00 0.25 -13.59
N HIS A 114 -9.61 -0.24 -12.42
CA HIS A 114 -8.29 -0.83 -12.21
C HIS A 114 -8.12 -2.14 -12.99
N MET A 115 -9.15 -2.97 -13.09
CA MET A 115 -9.11 -4.21 -13.90
C MET A 115 -8.92 -3.89 -15.39
N ASP A 116 -9.65 -2.90 -15.92
CA ASP A 116 -9.49 -2.46 -17.31
C ASP A 116 -8.05 -1.96 -17.57
N SER A 117 -7.52 -1.12 -16.68
CA SER A 117 -6.15 -0.61 -16.80
C SER A 117 -5.09 -1.71 -16.66
N GLN A 118 -5.33 -2.70 -15.79
CA GLN A 118 -4.44 -3.83 -15.62
C GLN A 118 -4.42 -4.72 -16.87
N GLN A 119 -5.55 -4.88 -17.56
CA GLN A 119 -5.62 -5.56 -18.84
C GLN A 119 -4.79 -4.86 -19.92
N GLU A 120 -4.90 -3.53 -20.03
CA GLU A 120 -4.11 -2.75 -20.97
C GLU A 120 -2.61 -2.86 -20.69
N GLN A 121 -2.20 -2.77 -19.43
CA GLN A 121 -0.80 -2.94 -19.03
C GLN A 121 -0.26 -4.33 -19.37
N MET A 122 -1.07 -5.39 -19.21
CA MET A 122 -0.66 -6.74 -19.61
C MET A 122 -0.39 -6.88 -21.10
N ILE A 123 -1.15 -6.18 -21.95
CA ILE A 123 -0.92 -6.16 -23.40
C ILE A 123 0.44 -5.51 -23.69
N VAL A 124 0.72 -4.36 -23.08
CA VAL A 124 2.01 -3.67 -23.25
C VAL A 124 3.18 -4.55 -22.82
N VAL A 125 3.09 -5.21 -21.65
CA VAL A 125 4.18 -6.10 -21.19
C VAL A 125 4.36 -7.28 -22.15
N LYS A 126 3.29 -7.80 -22.73
CA LYS A 126 3.37 -8.87 -23.72
C LYS A 126 4.07 -8.41 -24.99
N ASP A 127 3.72 -7.23 -25.50
CA ASP A 127 4.37 -6.64 -26.69
C ASP A 127 5.87 -6.39 -26.43
N ASP A 128 6.22 -5.84 -25.26
CA ASP A 128 7.62 -5.64 -24.85
C ASP A 128 8.40 -6.97 -24.81
N MET A 129 7.75 -8.06 -24.37
CA MET A 129 8.37 -9.38 -24.37
C MET A 129 8.62 -9.92 -25.78
N GLU A 130 7.67 -9.75 -26.70
CA GLU A 130 7.84 -10.13 -28.11
C GLU A 130 9.00 -9.34 -28.75
N GLU A 131 9.13 -8.04 -28.43
CA GLU A 131 10.27 -7.23 -28.87
C GLU A 131 11.60 -7.74 -28.32
N ILE A 132 11.67 -8.07 -27.02
CA ILE A 132 12.89 -8.62 -26.41
C ILE A 132 13.29 -9.94 -27.09
N VAL A 133 12.34 -10.81 -27.41
CA VAL A 133 12.62 -12.07 -28.13
C VAL A 133 13.23 -11.76 -29.50
N GLY A 134 12.67 -10.81 -30.25
CA GLY A 134 13.25 -10.39 -31.53
C GLY A 134 14.67 -9.84 -31.38
N GLN A 135 14.91 -8.99 -30.38
CA GLN A 135 16.26 -8.47 -30.10
C GLN A 135 17.25 -9.58 -29.71
N GLN A 136 16.80 -10.64 -29.04
CA GLN A 136 17.67 -11.79 -28.73
C GLN A 136 18.13 -12.53 -29.98
N GLU A 137 17.25 -12.70 -30.99
CA GLU A 137 17.62 -13.32 -32.26
C GLU A 137 18.74 -12.52 -32.96
N ASP A 138 18.66 -11.18 -32.93
CA ASP A 138 19.71 -10.30 -33.47
C ASP A 138 21.03 -10.46 -32.71
N VAL A 139 20.99 -10.57 -31.38
CA VAL A 139 22.20 -10.78 -30.57
C VAL A 139 22.83 -12.15 -30.87
N VAL A 140 22.03 -13.20 -31.01
CA VAL A 140 22.53 -14.53 -31.42
C VAL A 140 23.17 -14.47 -32.80
N HIS A 141 22.55 -13.79 -33.76
CA HIS A 141 23.13 -13.61 -35.09
C HIS A 141 24.49 -12.89 -35.05
N ASN A 142 24.58 -11.81 -34.26
CA ASN A 142 25.81 -11.07 -34.05
C ASN A 142 26.89 -11.92 -33.35
N ALA A 143 26.51 -12.71 -32.35
CA ALA A 143 27.40 -13.63 -31.65
C ALA A 143 28.03 -14.66 -32.60
N ASN A 144 27.21 -15.28 -33.47
CA ASN A 144 27.70 -16.23 -34.48
C ASN A 144 28.63 -15.57 -35.50
N THR A 145 28.34 -14.33 -35.91
CA THR A 145 29.21 -13.56 -36.82
C THR A 145 30.55 -13.24 -36.17
N LEU A 146 30.55 -12.84 -34.90
CA LEU A 146 31.78 -12.59 -34.13
C LEU A 146 32.59 -13.87 -33.91
N GLU A 147 31.92 -15.01 -33.74
CA GLU A 147 32.58 -16.31 -33.61
C GLU A 147 33.37 -16.63 -34.87
N GLN A 148 32.73 -16.47 -36.03
CA GLN A 148 33.38 -16.67 -37.33
C GLN A 148 34.59 -15.75 -37.49
N PHE A 149 34.48 -14.46 -37.17
CA PHE A 149 35.61 -13.53 -37.24
C PHE A 149 36.76 -13.91 -36.29
N ALA A 150 36.45 -14.38 -35.08
CA ALA A 150 37.47 -14.81 -34.14
C ALA A 150 38.20 -16.08 -34.63
N VAL A 151 37.48 -17.02 -35.24
CA VAL A 151 38.05 -18.21 -35.89
C VAL A 151 38.93 -17.84 -37.09
N ASP A 152 38.45 -16.97 -37.96
CA ASP A 152 39.20 -16.50 -39.14
C ASP A 152 40.48 -15.77 -38.70
N MET A 153 40.39 -14.91 -37.69
CA MET A 153 41.55 -14.24 -37.10
C MET A 153 42.57 -15.24 -36.57
N LYS A 154 42.13 -16.28 -35.85
CA LYS A 154 43.00 -17.34 -35.35
C LYS A 154 43.73 -18.05 -36.50
N ASN A 155 43.04 -18.35 -37.59
CA ASN A 155 43.63 -18.99 -38.77
C ASN A 155 44.66 -18.07 -39.44
N SER A 156 44.33 -16.79 -39.66
CA SER A 156 45.27 -15.81 -40.24
C SER A 156 46.51 -15.59 -39.37
N ILE A 157 46.37 -15.60 -38.04
CA ILE A 157 47.51 -15.54 -37.10
C ILE A 157 48.40 -16.78 -37.26
N LYS A 158 47.80 -17.97 -37.35
CA LYS A 158 48.54 -19.21 -37.56
C LYS A 158 49.32 -19.21 -38.87
N GLU A 159 48.70 -18.77 -39.96
CA GLU A 159 49.37 -18.62 -41.26
C GLU A 159 50.51 -17.59 -41.20
N SER A 160 50.29 -16.46 -40.51
CA SER A 160 51.30 -15.42 -40.33
C SER A 160 52.51 -15.93 -39.53
N ASN A 161 52.29 -16.72 -38.47
CA ASN A 161 53.38 -17.33 -37.71
C ASN A 161 54.23 -18.26 -38.60
N VAL A 162 53.61 -19.09 -39.44
CA VAL A 162 54.33 -19.95 -40.39
C VAL A 162 55.15 -19.10 -41.38
N MET A 163 54.62 -17.97 -41.86
CA MET A 163 55.37 -17.07 -42.73
C MET A 163 56.59 -16.45 -42.03
N PHE A 164 56.45 -16.07 -40.75
CA PHE A 164 57.55 -15.50 -39.98
C PHE A 164 58.61 -16.55 -39.60
N ASP A 165 58.21 -17.79 -39.30
CA ASP A 165 59.16 -18.89 -39.09
C ASP A 165 60.03 -19.12 -40.34
N ASN A 166 59.41 -19.12 -41.52
CA ASN A 166 60.12 -19.23 -42.80
C ASN A 166 61.02 -18.00 -43.07
N LEU A 167 60.60 -16.80 -42.68
CA LEU A 167 61.42 -15.59 -42.80
C LEU A 167 62.67 -15.68 -41.92
N MET A 168 62.51 -16.15 -40.68
CA MET A 168 63.61 -16.35 -39.74
C MET A 168 64.63 -17.37 -40.27
N GLU A 169 64.16 -18.48 -40.85
CA GLU A 169 65.02 -19.48 -41.50
C GLU A 169 65.81 -18.89 -42.68
N LYS A 170 65.17 -18.04 -43.50
CA LYS A 170 65.85 -17.35 -44.61
C LYS A 170 66.88 -16.34 -44.14
N ILE A 171 66.58 -15.57 -43.08
CA ILE A 171 67.54 -14.63 -42.50
C ILE A 171 68.75 -15.40 -41.94
N GLN A 172 68.51 -16.51 -41.25
CA GLN A 172 69.58 -17.39 -40.76
C GLN A 172 70.44 -17.94 -41.91
N SER A 173 69.82 -18.41 -42.99
CA SER A 173 70.54 -18.90 -44.18
C SER A 173 71.40 -17.81 -44.83
N SER A 174 70.89 -16.57 -44.87
CA SER A 174 71.66 -15.43 -45.35
C SER A 174 72.85 -15.11 -44.44
N PHE A 175 72.74 -15.31 -43.12
CA PHE A 175 73.85 -15.07 -42.18
C PHE A 175 75.00 -16.04 -42.46
N GLU A 176 74.67 -17.31 -42.71
CA GLU A 176 75.65 -18.33 -43.08
C GLU A 176 76.31 -18.04 -44.44
N LEU A 177 75.55 -17.49 -45.40
CA LEU A 177 76.08 -17.08 -46.69
C LEU A 177 77.07 -15.92 -46.56
N GLU A 178 76.72 -14.92 -45.76
CA GLU A 178 77.61 -13.81 -45.45
C GLU A 178 78.86 -14.32 -44.75
N GLU A 179 78.77 -15.09 -43.66
CA GLU A 179 79.95 -15.62 -42.97
C GLU A 179 80.93 -16.37 -43.92
N ARG A 180 80.39 -17.14 -44.87
CA ARG A 180 81.19 -17.78 -45.93
C ARG A 180 81.84 -16.79 -46.88
N LEU A 181 81.15 -15.71 -47.27
CA LEU A 181 81.69 -14.67 -48.14
C LEU A 181 82.81 -13.88 -47.44
N ALA A 182 82.68 -13.57 -46.14
CA ALA A 182 83.76 -12.98 -45.34
C ALA A 182 85.01 -13.86 -45.37
N GLY A 183 84.86 -15.17 -45.17
CA GLY A 183 85.97 -16.12 -45.25
C GLY A 183 86.65 -16.12 -46.62
N LYS A 184 85.88 -15.98 -47.71
CA LYS A 184 86.41 -15.91 -49.08
C LYS A 184 87.14 -14.59 -49.37
N LEU A 185 86.66 -13.48 -48.82
CA LEU A 185 87.34 -12.19 -48.93
C LEU A 185 88.66 -12.17 -48.16
N GLN A 186 88.70 -12.78 -46.96
CA GLN A 186 89.95 -12.97 -46.23
C GLN A 186 90.98 -13.80 -47.01
N GLU A 187 90.53 -14.89 -47.66
CA GLU A 187 91.38 -15.69 -48.54
C GLU A 187 91.91 -14.86 -49.73
N LEU A 188 91.05 -14.07 -50.37
CA LEU A 188 91.43 -13.22 -51.49
C LEU A 188 92.41 -12.11 -51.06
N ASN A 189 92.23 -11.54 -49.88
CA ASN A 189 93.13 -10.53 -49.32
C ASN A 189 94.53 -11.11 -49.08
N ALA A 190 94.60 -12.32 -48.53
CA ALA A 190 95.86 -13.03 -48.34
C ALA A 190 96.57 -13.32 -49.69
N ARG A 191 95.81 -13.66 -50.75
CA ARG A 191 96.37 -13.83 -52.10
C ARG A 191 96.87 -12.53 -52.72
N ALA A 192 96.16 -11.42 -52.52
CA ALA A 192 96.61 -10.11 -52.98
C ALA A 192 97.92 -9.71 -52.28
N GLU A 193 98.02 -9.93 -50.97
CA GLU A 193 99.25 -9.73 -50.19
C GLU A 193 100.42 -10.58 -50.73
N GLU A 194 100.19 -11.88 -51.00
CA GLU A 194 101.20 -12.75 -51.62
C GLU A 194 101.71 -12.18 -52.97
N ILE A 195 100.79 -11.71 -53.83
CA ILE A 195 101.14 -11.10 -55.13
C ILE A 195 101.94 -9.81 -54.92
N ARG A 196 101.59 -8.98 -53.94
CA ARG A 196 102.31 -7.75 -53.62
C ARG A 196 103.76 -8.04 -53.24
N VAL A 197 103.97 -9.01 -52.35
CA VAL A 197 105.31 -9.45 -51.92
C VAL A 197 106.14 -9.99 -53.10
N ILE A 198 105.51 -10.77 -53.98
CA ILE A 198 106.18 -11.26 -55.19
C ILE A 198 106.54 -10.08 -56.11
N SER A 199 105.63 -9.13 -56.31
CA SER A 199 105.84 -7.96 -57.15
C SER A 199 106.98 -7.06 -56.64
N ASP A 200 107.04 -6.83 -55.32
CA ASP A 200 108.14 -6.12 -54.67
C ASP A 200 109.48 -6.84 -54.91
N THR A 201 109.50 -8.16 -54.75
CA THR A 201 110.70 -8.97 -55.02
C THR A 201 111.14 -8.87 -56.49
N VAL A 202 110.19 -8.90 -57.44
CA VAL A 202 110.48 -8.77 -58.88
C VAL A 202 111.02 -7.37 -59.19
N LYS A 203 110.48 -6.33 -58.57
CA LYS A 203 110.98 -4.95 -58.69
C LYS A 203 112.41 -4.84 -58.19
N ASP A 204 112.70 -5.35 -56.98
CA ASP A 204 114.04 -5.36 -56.39
C ASP A 204 115.06 -6.11 -57.27
N ILE A 205 114.68 -7.28 -57.81
CA ILE A 205 115.50 -8.05 -58.75
C ILE A 205 115.74 -7.24 -60.03
N SER A 206 114.71 -6.59 -60.56
CA SER A 206 114.79 -5.79 -61.78
C SER A 206 115.69 -4.57 -61.61
N GLU A 207 115.58 -3.84 -60.49
CA GLU A 207 116.47 -2.71 -60.17
C GLU A 207 117.93 -3.17 -59.99
N THR A 208 118.15 -4.28 -59.30
CA THR A 208 119.47 -4.89 -59.14
C THR A 208 120.06 -5.31 -60.48
N THR A 209 119.25 -5.94 -61.35
CA THR A 209 119.65 -6.37 -62.69
C THR A 209 119.97 -5.18 -63.59
N ASN A 210 119.20 -4.10 -63.52
CA ASN A 210 119.43 -2.85 -64.24
C ASN A 210 120.76 -2.19 -63.82
N LEU A 211 121.09 -2.21 -62.52
CA LEU A 211 122.38 -1.73 -62.00
C LEU A 211 123.55 -2.62 -62.46
N LEU A 212 123.39 -3.95 -62.41
CA LEU A 212 124.39 -4.91 -62.90
C LEU A 212 124.65 -4.76 -64.39
N SER A 213 123.60 -4.61 -65.20
CA SER A 213 123.71 -4.44 -66.64
C SER A 213 124.26 -3.07 -67.01
N LEU A 214 123.94 -2.01 -66.26
CA LEU A 214 124.56 -0.69 -66.42
C LEU A 214 126.07 -0.76 -66.17
N ASN A 215 126.50 -1.41 -65.08
CA ASN A 215 127.91 -1.64 -64.79
C ASN A 215 128.60 -2.46 -65.90
N ALA A 216 127.92 -3.48 -66.43
CA ALA A 216 128.43 -4.28 -67.54
C ALA A 216 128.52 -3.50 -68.86
N SER A 217 127.53 -2.66 -69.18
CA SER A 217 127.55 -1.75 -70.34
C SER A 217 128.70 -0.73 -70.26
N ILE A 218 128.94 -0.17 -69.06
CA ILE A 218 130.07 0.75 -68.81
C ILE A 218 131.41 0.03 -69.04
N GLU A 219 131.59 -1.16 -68.48
CA GLU A 219 132.86 -1.90 -68.60
C GLU A 219 133.07 -2.43 -70.04
N ALA A 220 131.99 -2.79 -70.75
CA ALA A 220 132.03 -3.15 -72.16
C ALA A 220 132.39 -1.96 -73.08
N ALA A 221 131.92 -0.74 -72.76
CA ALA A 221 132.35 0.48 -73.44
C ALA A 221 133.82 0.80 -73.18
N ARG A 222 134.32 0.46 -71.99
CA ARG A 222 135.72 0.63 -71.56
C ARG A 222 136.71 -0.28 -72.31
N ALA A 223 136.26 -1.47 -72.73
CA ALA A 223 137.03 -2.44 -73.51
C ALA A 223 137.14 -2.12 -75.02
N GLY A 224 136.55 -1.01 -75.50
CA GLY A 224 136.67 -0.56 -76.89
C GLY A 224 136.08 -1.55 -77.91
N GLU A 225 136.76 -1.78 -79.04
CA GLU A 225 136.24 -2.68 -80.11
C GLU A 225 136.02 -4.13 -79.64
N ALA A 226 136.80 -4.62 -78.66
CA ALA A 226 136.66 -5.98 -78.14
C ALA A 226 135.39 -6.20 -77.29
N GLY A 227 134.83 -5.13 -76.70
CA GLY A 227 133.65 -5.17 -75.83
C GLY A 227 132.31 -4.91 -76.54
N ARG A 228 132.33 -4.59 -77.83
CA ARG A 228 131.14 -4.12 -78.57
C ARG A 228 129.97 -5.12 -78.58
N GLY A 229 130.25 -6.43 -78.69
CA GLY A 229 129.22 -7.47 -78.62
C GLY A 229 128.60 -7.59 -77.22
N PHE A 230 129.41 -7.45 -76.17
CA PHE A 230 128.94 -7.47 -74.77
C PHE A 230 128.13 -6.22 -74.41
N ALA A 231 128.51 -5.04 -74.94
CA ALA A 231 127.78 -3.80 -74.70
C ALA A 231 126.33 -3.86 -75.22
N VAL A 232 126.11 -4.50 -76.39
CA VAL A 232 124.76 -4.68 -76.94
C VAL A 232 123.91 -5.60 -76.07
N VAL A 233 124.50 -6.70 -75.56
CA VAL A 233 123.78 -7.63 -74.66
C VAL A 233 123.48 -6.98 -73.31
N ALA A 234 124.43 -6.24 -72.74
CA ALA A 234 124.23 -5.53 -71.48
C ALA A 234 123.17 -4.42 -71.60
N GLU A 235 123.11 -3.68 -72.71
CA GLU A 235 122.05 -2.70 -72.96
C GLU A 235 120.68 -3.34 -73.15
N GLU A 236 120.59 -4.50 -73.81
CA GLU A 236 119.34 -5.25 -73.94
C GLU A 236 118.86 -5.81 -72.59
N ILE A 237 119.76 -6.32 -71.74
CA ILE A 237 119.45 -6.73 -70.36
C ILE A 237 118.97 -5.53 -69.53
N ARG A 238 119.62 -4.37 -69.68
CA ARG A 238 119.21 -3.12 -69.00
C ARG A 238 117.78 -2.75 -69.35
N LYS A 239 117.45 -2.77 -70.63
CA LYS A 239 116.10 -2.48 -71.13
C LYS A 239 115.06 -3.49 -70.65
N LEU A 240 115.39 -4.78 -70.63
CA LEU A 240 114.51 -5.83 -70.08
C LEU A 240 114.29 -5.68 -68.57
N ALA A 241 115.32 -5.29 -67.83
CA ALA A 241 115.24 -5.03 -66.40
C ALA A 241 114.39 -3.78 -66.10
N GLU A 242 114.58 -2.69 -66.84
CA GLU A 242 113.75 -1.48 -66.76
C GLU A 242 112.27 -1.78 -67.09
N MET A 243 112.02 -2.56 -68.16
CA MET A 243 110.68 -3.03 -68.49
C MET A 243 110.08 -3.92 -67.39
N SER A 244 110.86 -4.80 -66.77
CA SER A 244 110.39 -5.68 -65.70
C SER A 244 110.04 -4.91 -64.43
N ALA A 245 110.80 -3.88 -64.08
CA ALA A 245 110.50 -2.97 -62.97
C ALA A 245 109.17 -2.22 -63.21
N VAL A 246 108.96 -1.69 -64.42
CA VAL A 246 107.70 -1.00 -64.78
C VAL A 246 106.50 -1.95 -64.73
N GLN A 247 106.66 -3.20 -65.19
CA GLN A 247 105.58 -4.21 -65.10
C GLN A 247 105.29 -4.61 -63.65
N ALA A 248 106.31 -4.75 -62.80
CA ALA A 248 106.13 -5.02 -61.37
C ALA A 248 105.41 -3.86 -60.65
N GLU A 249 105.73 -2.60 -60.99
CA GLU A 249 105.03 -1.44 -60.46
C GLU A 249 103.55 -1.40 -60.90
N GLU A 250 103.27 -1.79 -62.14
CA GLU A 250 101.89 -1.91 -62.63
C GLU A 250 101.11 -3.05 -61.94
N ILE A 251 101.75 -4.21 -61.68
CA ILE A 251 101.15 -5.29 -60.89
C ILE A 251 100.84 -4.82 -59.47
N GLN A 252 101.76 -4.07 -58.84
CA GLN A 252 101.54 -3.52 -57.51
C GLN A 252 100.37 -2.52 -57.48
N ARG A 253 100.27 -1.66 -58.50
CA ARG A 253 99.13 -0.73 -58.66
C ARG A 253 97.81 -1.47 -58.81
N ILE A 254 97.77 -2.55 -59.59
CA ILE A 254 96.56 -3.39 -59.74
C ILE A 254 96.23 -4.09 -58.43
N THR A 255 97.23 -4.63 -57.73
CA THR A 255 97.06 -5.34 -56.45
C THR A 255 96.50 -4.41 -55.37
N ASN A 256 97.02 -3.18 -55.25
CA ASN A 256 96.47 -2.17 -54.34
C ASN A 256 95.00 -1.82 -54.66
N LYS A 257 94.62 -1.80 -55.94
CA LYS A 257 93.21 -1.61 -56.32
C LYS A 257 92.34 -2.79 -55.91
N VAL A 258 92.87 -4.02 -56.00
CA VAL A 258 92.16 -5.22 -55.54
C VAL A 258 92.01 -5.21 -54.02
N GLU A 259 93.05 -4.88 -53.26
CA GLU A 259 92.98 -4.75 -51.79
C GLU A 259 91.95 -3.69 -51.36
N ASN A 260 91.96 -2.51 -51.99
CA ASN A 260 90.96 -1.48 -51.71
C ASN A 260 89.53 -1.97 -52.03
N GLY A 261 89.35 -2.68 -53.14
CA GLY A 261 88.06 -3.27 -53.48
C GLY A 261 87.60 -4.34 -52.47
N ILE A 262 88.52 -5.14 -51.93
CA ILE A 262 88.22 -6.10 -50.87
C ILE A 262 87.79 -5.39 -49.58
N SER A 263 88.46 -4.29 -49.21
CA SER A 263 88.07 -3.48 -48.04
C SER A 263 86.67 -2.90 -48.20
N GLU A 264 86.36 -2.31 -49.35
CA GLU A 264 85.04 -1.72 -49.61
C GLU A 264 83.90 -2.77 -49.55
N VAL A 265 84.15 -3.96 -50.10
CA VAL A 265 83.19 -5.08 -50.00
C VAL A 265 83.05 -5.55 -48.54
N SER A 266 84.14 -5.57 -47.77
CA SER A 266 84.11 -5.96 -46.35
C SER A 266 83.32 -4.98 -45.48
N ASP A 267 83.46 -3.67 -45.70
CA ASP A 267 82.69 -2.64 -44.98
C ASP A 267 81.19 -2.72 -45.31
N THR A 268 80.86 -2.94 -46.59
CA THR A 268 79.49 -3.15 -47.06
C THR A 268 78.87 -4.37 -46.41
N MET A 269 79.66 -5.43 -46.26
CA MET A 269 79.27 -6.68 -45.66
C MET A 269 78.98 -6.56 -44.16
N GLU A 270 79.82 -5.84 -43.41
CA GLU A 270 79.58 -5.56 -41.98
C GLU A 270 78.26 -4.80 -41.79
N THR A 271 78.01 -3.80 -42.64
CA THR A 271 76.73 -3.07 -42.66
C THR A 271 75.55 -4.00 -42.95
N ASN A 272 75.70 -4.95 -43.90
CA ASN A 272 74.63 -5.88 -44.23
C ASN A 272 74.32 -6.85 -43.07
N LEU A 273 75.35 -7.32 -42.36
CA LEU A 273 75.18 -8.15 -41.16
C LEU A 273 74.41 -7.43 -40.05
N GLU A 274 74.64 -6.13 -39.86
CA GLU A 274 73.89 -5.31 -38.90
C GLU A 274 72.40 -5.22 -39.30
N VAL A 275 72.11 -4.87 -40.56
CA VAL A 275 70.73 -4.82 -41.10
C VAL A 275 70.00 -6.16 -40.95
N MET A 276 70.70 -7.27 -41.16
CA MET A 276 70.14 -8.60 -40.99
C MET A 276 69.83 -8.93 -39.53
N ARG A 277 70.67 -8.48 -38.58
CA ARG A 277 70.45 -8.67 -37.15
C ARG A 277 69.20 -7.92 -36.69
N ASP A 278 69.06 -6.68 -37.13
CA ASP A 278 67.86 -5.88 -36.88
C ASP A 278 66.63 -6.57 -37.47
N SER A 279 66.73 -7.04 -38.73
CA SER A 279 65.63 -7.75 -39.40
C SER A 279 65.19 -9.01 -38.64
N TYR A 280 66.13 -9.76 -38.08
CA TYR A 280 65.85 -10.93 -37.23
C TYR A 280 65.10 -10.53 -35.96
N GLU A 281 65.55 -9.47 -35.28
CA GLU A 281 64.89 -8.98 -34.06
C GLU A 281 63.47 -8.45 -34.35
N TYR A 282 63.28 -7.71 -35.44
CA TYR A 282 61.95 -7.27 -35.90
C TYR A 282 61.02 -8.45 -36.19
N ALA A 283 61.52 -9.47 -36.88
CA ALA A 283 60.74 -10.67 -37.21
C ALA A 283 60.34 -11.45 -35.94
N LYS A 284 61.28 -11.62 -35.00
CA LYS A 284 61.01 -12.25 -33.70
C LYS A 284 59.96 -11.48 -32.89
N ASN A 285 60.13 -10.17 -32.74
CA ASN A 285 59.19 -9.33 -32.00
C ASN A 285 57.78 -9.37 -32.61
N THR A 286 57.68 -9.44 -33.94
CA THR A 286 56.39 -9.58 -34.63
C THR A 286 55.73 -10.93 -34.35
N SER A 287 56.48 -12.02 -34.37
CA SER A 287 56.00 -13.36 -33.99
C SER A 287 55.47 -13.39 -32.54
N GLU A 288 56.15 -12.75 -31.60
CA GLU A 288 55.68 -12.64 -30.21
C GLU A 288 54.34 -11.87 -30.09
N LYS A 289 54.12 -10.84 -30.92
CA LYS A 289 52.83 -10.11 -30.94
C LYS A 289 51.68 -11.00 -31.44
N PHE A 290 51.94 -11.89 -32.40
CA PHE A 290 50.93 -12.82 -32.87
C PHE A 290 50.47 -13.81 -31.81
N VAL A 291 51.37 -14.27 -30.92
CA VAL A 291 50.99 -15.09 -29.75
C VAL A 291 50.01 -14.34 -28.85
N GLY A 292 50.24 -13.05 -28.62
CA GLY A 292 49.30 -12.19 -27.87
C GLY A 292 47.94 -12.06 -28.57
N MET A 293 47.93 -11.90 -29.90
CA MET A 293 46.69 -11.83 -30.69
C MET A 293 45.90 -13.15 -30.67
N GLU A 294 46.58 -14.30 -30.67
CA GLU A 294 45.93 -15.61 -30.51
C GLU A 294 45.22 -15.71 -29.15
N GLY A 295 45.87 -15.23 -28.08
CA GLY A 295 45.28 -15.13 -26.75
C GLY A 295 44.01 -14.27 -26.74
N ASN A 296 44.04 -13.11 -27.40
CA ASN A 296 42.87 -12.22 -27.53
C ASN A 296 41.73 -12.88 -28.32
N SER A 297 42.03 -13.57 -29.43
CA SER A 297 41.02 -14.31 -30.21
C SER A 297 40.34 -15.38 -29.35
N LYS A 298 41.11 -16.12 -28.53
CA LYS A 298 40.55 -17.11 -27.60
C LYS A 298 39.65 -16.48 -26.53
N GLN A 299 40.02 -15.32 -25.99
CA GLN A 299 39.19 -14.58 -25.05
C GLN A 299 37.89 -14.11 -25.69
N THR A 300 37.93 -13.64 -26.94
CA THR A 300 36.73 -13.28 -27.71
C THR A 300 35.79 -14.46 -27.87
N LEU A 301 36.29 -15.64 -28.24
CA LEU A 301 35.47 -16.87 -28.32
C LEU A 301 34.82 -17.22 -26.99
N THR A 302 35.56 -17.14 -25.88
CA THR A 302 35.02 -17.39 -24.54
C THR A 302 33.93 -16.37 -24.16
N ALA A 303 34.11 -15.10 -24.54
CA ALA A 303 33.11 -14.05 -24.31
C ALA A 303 31.82 -14.32 -25.09
N ILE A 304 31.93 -14.82 -26.33
CA ILE A 304 30.78 -15.21 -27.16
C ILE A 304 30.02 -16.37 -26.52
N GLU A 305 30.71 -17.42 -26.04
CA GLU A 305 30.07 -18.54 -25.32
C GLU A 305 29.25 -18.05 -24.11
N ASN A 306 29.81 -17.11 -23.34
CA ASN A 306 29.12 -16.51 -22.20
C ASN A 306 27.89 -15.68 -22.62
N ILE A 307 27.96 -14.95 -23.74
CA ILE A 307 26.83 -14.21 -24.30
C ILE A 307 25.71 -15.17 -24.68
N THR A 308 26.02 -16.24 -25.42
CA THR A 308 25.03 -17.24 -25.83
C THR A 308 24.37 -17.91 -24.61
N ALA A 309 25.16 -18.28 -23.60
CA ALA A 309 24.63 -18.85 -22.36
C ALA A 309 23.72 -17.87 -21.59
N ALA A 310 24.01 -16.56 -21.62
CA ALA A 310 23.17 -15.54 -21.01
C ALA A 310 21.83 -15.38 -21.75
N ILE A 311 21.84 -15.46 -23.08
CA ILE A 311 20.63 -15.43 -23.92
C ILE A 311 19.72 -16.63 -23.59
N ASP A 312 20.27 -17.85 -23.51
CA ASP A 312 19.51 -19.05 -23.13
C ASP A 312 18.86 -18.91 -21.74
N GLN A 313 19.54 -18.28 -20.79
CA GLN A 313 18.96 -18.02 -19.47
C GLN A 313 17.85 -16.96 -19.53
N GLN A 314 18.01 -15.93 -20.34
CA GLN A 314 17.03 -14.89 -20.51
C GLN A 314 15.77 -15.43 -21.22
N GLU A 315 15.90 -16.33 -22.20
CA GLU A 315 14.77 -17.03 -22.83
C GLU A 315 13.92 -17.81 -21.79
N LYS A 316 14.57 -18.52 -20.86
CA LYS A 316 13.88 -19.22 -19.76
C LYS A 316 13.15 -18.26 -18.84
N LYS A 317 13.73 -17.08 -18.56
CA LYS A 317 13.07 -16.05 -17.74
C LYS A 317 11.87 -15.45 -18.47
N LEU A 318 11.96 -15.22 -19.78
CA LEU A 318 10.84 -14.74 -20.58
C LEU A 318 9.67 -15.73 -20.53
N LYS A 319 9.91 -17.04 -20.68
CA LYS A 319 8.87 -18.07 -20.50
C LYS A 319 8.17 -18.01 -19.13
N ASN A 320 8.91 -17.70 -18.06
CA ASN A 320 8.32 -17.52 -16.73
C ASN A 320 7.46 -16.25 -16.64
N ILE A 321 7.88 -15.16 -17.28
CA ILE A 321 7.10 -13.92 -17.35
C ILE A 321 5.82 -14.15 -18.16
N GLU A 322 5.89 -14.87 -19.27
CA GLU A 322 4.73 -15.22 -20.09
C GLU A 322 3.68 -16.00 -19.27
N ALA A 323 4.11 -17.01 -18.52
CA ALA A 323 3.24 -17.76 -17.62
C ALA A 323 2.61 -16.86 -16.53
N ALA A 324 3.38 -15.90 -16.00
CA ALA A 324 2.87 -14.94 -15.02
C ALA A 324 1.81 -14.00 -15.63
N ILE A 325 2.03 -13.50 -16.85
CA ILE A 325 1.05 -12.66 -17.57
C ILE A 325 -0.24 -13.44 -17.80
N ASN A 326 -0.17 -14.69 -18.26
CA ASN A 326 -1.36 -15.52 -18.45
C ASN A 326 -2.12 -15.73 -17.13
N SER A 327 -1.41 -15.99 -16.02
CA SER A 327 -2.03 -16.11 -14.70
C SER A 327 -2.69 -14.82 -14.22
N ILE A 328 -2.09 -13.65 -14.50
CA ILE A 328 -2.69 -12.35 -14.16
C ILE A 328 -3.90 -12.08 -15.06
N SER A 329 -3.86 -12.50 -16.32
CA SER A 329 -5.00 -12.39 -17.24
C SER A 329 -6.22 -13.17 -16.72
N ASP A 330 -6.02 -14.42 -16.31
CA ASP A 330 -7.06 -15.23 -15.68
C ASP A 330 -7.58 -14.58 -14.38
N PHE A 331 -6.68 -14.01 -13.58
CA PHE A 331 -7.06 -13.29 -12.36
C PHE A 331 -7.93 -12.06 -12.65
N VAL A 332 -7.59 -11.27 -13.67
CA VAL A 332 -8.38 -10.09 -14.09
C VAL A 332 -9.77 -10.52 -14.59
N ILE A 333 -9.86 -11.60 -15.36
CA ILE A 333 -11.15 -12.13 -15.85
C ILE A 333 -12.03 -12.54 -14.67
N ASN A 334 -11.52 -13.36 -13.75
CA ASN A 334 -12.27 -13.82 -12.59
C ASN A 334 -12.69 -12.67 -11.68
N THR A 335 -11.77 -11.72 -11.42
CA THR A 335 -12.07 -10.55 -10.57
C THR A 335 -13.12 -9.66 -11.21
N THR A 336 -13.12 -9.52 -12.54
CA THR A 336 -14.14 -8.74 -13.27
C THR A 336 -15.53 -9.38 -13.13
N GLU A 337 -15.62 -10.70 -13.15
CA GLU A 337 -16.86 -11.43 -12.89
C GLU A 337 -17.35 -11.20 -11.44
N GLU A 338 -16.46 -11.32 -10.45
CA GLU A 338 -16.78 -11.05 -9.04
C GLU A 338 -17.24 -9.61 -8.79
N VAL A 339 -16.60 -8.63 -9.45
CA VAL A 339 -16.99 -7.21 -9.40
C VAL A 339 -18.40 -7.02 -9.95
N ARG A 340 -18.75 -7.70 -11.05
CA ARG A 340 -20.09 -7.65 -11.65
C ARG A 340 -21.14 -8.24 -10.70
N ASP A 341 -20.85 -9.37 -10.08
CA ASP A 341 -21.72 -10.00 -9.09
C ASP A 341 -21.92 -9.12 -7.86
N SER A 342 -20.82 -8.52 -7.36
CA SER A 342 -20.86 -7.61 -6.22
C SER A 342 -21.68 -6.34 -6.52
N ALA A 343 -21.57 -5.82 -7.74
CA ALA A 343 -22.39 -4.70 -8.20
C ALA A 343 -23.88 -5.05 -8.20
N GLN A 344 -24.24 -6.24 -8.67
CA GLN A 344 -25.61 -6.73 -8.66
C GLN A 344 -26.15 -6.88 -7.24
N ARG A 345 -25.39 -7.49 -6.33
CA ARG A 345 -25.78 -7.64 -4.92
C ARG A 345 -25.96 -6.29 -4.22
N SER A 346 -25.11 -5.32 -4.52
CA SER A 346 -25.23 -3.96 -3.97
C SER A 346 -26.52 -3.26 -4.45
N ARG A 347 -26.93 -3.46 -5.70
CA ARG A 347 -28.23 -2.95 -6.19
C ARG A 347 -29.41 -3.60 -5.48
N GLN A 348 -29.38 -4.92 -5.31
CA GLN A 348 -30.42 -5.64 -4.56
C GLN A 348 -30.51 -5.18 -3.11
N GLN A 349 -29.38 -4.89 -2.46
CA GLN A 349 -29.37 -4.33 -1.11
C GLN A 349 -30.06 -2.96 -1.04
N LEU A 350 -29.84 -2.07 -2.02
CA LEU A 350 -30.54 -0.77 -2.06
C LEU A 350 -32.06 -0.93 -2.19
N GLU A 351 -32.53 -1.92 -2.94
CA GLU A 351 -33.97 -2.24 -3.04
C GLU A 351 -34.54 -2.68 -1.69
N VAL A 352 -33.86 -3.62 -1.01
CA VAL A 352 -34.25 -4.09 0.34
C VAL A 352 -34.24 -2.94 1.36
N ILE A 353 -33.23 -2.07 1.30
CA ILE A 353 -33.13 -0.88 2.18
C ILE A 353 -34.33 0.05 1.98
N SER A 354 -34.72 0.30 0.74
CA SER A 354 -35.89 1.12 0.40
C SER A 354 -37.19 0.52 0.94
N GLU A 355 -37.36 -0.79 0.79
CA GLU A 355 -38.51 -1.53 1.34
C GLU A 355 -38.57 -1.45 2.87
N MET A 356 -37.43 -1.68 3.55
CA MET A 356 -37.35 -1.58 5.01
C MET A 356 -37.68 -0.16 5.50
N ALA A 357 -37.19 0.88 4.83
CA ALA A 357 -37.52 2.26 5.16
C ALA A 357 -39.03 2.53 5.02
N GLY A 358 -39.67 1.96 4.00
CA GLY A 358 -41.13 1.96 3.84
C GLY A 358 -41.85 1.32 5.03
N ASN A 359 -41.44 0.10 5.40
CA ASN A 359 -42.04 -0.66 6.50
C ASN A 359 -41.87 0.05 7.87
N ILE A 360 -40.72 0.68 8.13
CA ILE A 360 -40.48 1.45 9.37
C ILE A 360 -41.41 2.67 9.42
N LYS A 361 -41.63 3.35 8.30
CA LYS A 361 -42.54 4.49 8.21
C LYS A 361 -43.99 4.07 8.47
N GLU A 362 -44.42 2.95 7.91
CA GLU A 362 -45.76 2.39 8.14
C GLU A 362 -45.96 2.00 9.61
N LEU A 363 -44.98 1.30 10.20
CA LEU A 363 -45.01 0.95 11.63
C LEU A 363 -45.10 2.19 12.52
N GLY A 364 -44.32 3.24 12.22
CA GLY A 364 -44.40 4.52 12.91
C GLY A 364 -45.79 5.17 12.82
N SER A 365 -46.44 5.09 11.65
CA SER A 365 -47.80 5.59 11.46
C SER A 365 -48.83 4.79 12.25
N MET A 366 -48.82 3.46 12.15
CA MET A 366 -49.73 2.58 12.90
C MET A 366 -49.61 2.80 14.41
N ASN A 367 -48.38 2.98 14.89
CA ASN A 367 -48.12 3.21 16.29
C ASN A 367 -48.60 4.60 16.76
N LYS A 368 -48.51 5.62 15.89
CA LYS A 368 -49.11 6.95 16.18
C LYS A 368 -50.63 6.88 16.26
N ASP A 369 -51.27 6.09 15.41
CA ASP A 369 -52.73 5.88 15.46
C ASP A 369 -53.15 5.14 16.75
N MET A 370 -52.39 4.12 17.15
CA MET A 370 -52.58 3.41 18.42
C MET A 370 -52.40 4.36 19.62
N ALA A 371 -51.33 5.16 19.64
CA ALA A 371 -51.11 6.18 20.67
C ALA A 371 -52.27 7.18 20.73
N GLY A 372 -52.81 7.60 19.57
CA GLY A 372 -53.99 8.46 19.48
C GLY A 372 -55.23 7.85 20.13
N THR A 373 -55.47 6.57 19.90
CA THR A 373 -56.60 5.83 20.48
C THR A 373 -56.43 5.65 21.98
N VAL A 374 -55.25 5.26 22.45
CA VAL A 374 -54.92 5.12 23.88
C VAL A 374 -55.09 6.46 24.61
N SER A 375 -54.58 7.54 24.03
CA SER A 375 -54.71 8.90 24.58
C SER A 375 -56.16 9.39 24.63
N SER A 376 -57.04 8.93 23.73
CA SER A 376 -58.45 9.35 23.70
C SER A 376 -59.21 8.98 24.98
N PHE A 377 -58.85 7.89 25.65
CA PHE A 377 -59.43 7.47 26.94
C PHE A 377 -59.01 8.36 28.12
N ALA A 378 -57.98 9.18 27.96
CA ALA A 378 -57.54 10.19 28.93
C ALA A 378 -58.08 11.60 28.60
N LYS A 379 -58.24 11.93 27.31
CA LYS A 379 -58.55 13.30 26.85
C LYS A 379 -59.85 13.94 27.36
N ASN A 380 -60.78 13.19 27.92
CA ASN A 380 -62.05 13.74 28.42
C ASN A 380 -61.91 14.48 29.77
N PHE A 381 -60.72 14.54 30.37
CA PHE A 381 -60.48 15.33 31.58
C PHE A 381 -60.34 16.82 31.29
N VAL A 382 -61.29 17.64 31.74
CA VAL A 382 -61.24 19.10 31.60
C VAL A 382 -60.54 19.71 32.82
N LEU A 383 -59.41 20.38 32.59
CA LEU A 383 -58.69 21.17 33.60
C LEU A 383 -59.45 22.48 33.90
N ASP A 384 -60.34 22.43 34.89
CA ASP A 384 -61.02 23.61 35.42
C ASP A 384 -60.04 24.52 36.20
N ASP A 385 -60.47 25.75 36.50
CA ASP A 385 -59.65 26.75 37.19
C ASP A 385 -59.18 26.27 38.58
N LYS A 386 -59.99 25.43 39.24
CA LYS A 386 -59.65 24.82 40.54
C LYS A 386 -58.49 23.84 40.39
N THR A 387 -58.54 22.98 39.38
CA THR A 387 -57.49 22.00 39.09
C THR A 387 -56.20 22.69 38.69
N ARG A 388 -56.26 23.80 37.94
CA ARG A 388 -55.07 24.61 37.61
C ARG A 388 -54.42 25.22 38.85
N GLN A 389 -55.22 25.76 39.77
CA GLN A 389 -54.71 26.29 41.05
C GLN A 389 -54.12 25.17 41.92
N TYR A 390 -54.72 23.99 41.87
CA TYR A 390 -54.24 22.80 42.56
C TYR A 390 -52.90 22.31 42.02
N ILE A 391 -52.73 22.23 40.69
CA ILE A 391 -51.45 21.91 40.03
C ILE A 391 -50.37 22.91 40.44
N LYS A 392 -50.68 24.21 40.41
CA LYS A 392 -49.72 25.24 40.82
C LYS A 392 -49.25 25.06 42.26
N SER A 393 -50.19 24.76 43.17
CA SER A 393 -49.88 24.49 44.58
C SER A 393 -49.00 23.25 44.74
N ALA A 394 -49.22 22.22 43.92
CA ALA A 394 -48.40 21.02 43.90
C ALA A 394 -46.97 21.29 43.38
N VAL A 395 -46.80 22.10 42.33
CA VAL A 395 -45.48 22.54 41.85
C VAL A 395 -44.72 23.32 42.92
N ASP A 396 -45.41 24.19 43.67
CA ASP A 396 -44.78 24.93 44.78
C ASP A 396 -44.29 23.98 45.89
N ILE A 397 -45.05 22.91 46.19
CA ILE A 397 -44.63 21.87 47.14
C ILE A 397 -43.44 21.08 46.58
N LEU A 398 -43.49 20.67 45.31
CA LEU A 398 -42.43 19.91 44.67
C LEU A 398 -41.11 20.71 44.63
N THR A 399 -41.21 22.02 44.43
CA THR A 399 -40.07 22.95 44.49
C THR A 399 -39.47 23.02 45.89
N LYS A 400 -40.28 22.93 46.96
CA LYS A 400 -39.77 22.84 48.34
C LYS A 400 -39.08 21.50 48.59
N ILE A 401 -39.65 20.40 48.11
CA ILE A 401 -39.02 19.06 48.21
C ILE A 401 -37.65 19.09 47.53
N ALA A 402 -37.55 19.64 46.32
CA ALA A 402 -36.29 19.76 45.59
C ALA A 402 -35.24 20.64 46.30
N ALA A 403 -35.66 21.49 47.24
CA ALA A 403 -34.80 22.35 48.04
C ALA A 403 -34.37 21.72 49.38
N GLU A 404 -34.88 20.54 49.74
CA GLU A 404 -34.52 19.87 50.99
C GLU A 404 -33.09 19.32 50.94
N SER A 405 -32.35 19.51 52.03
CA SER A 405 -30.94 19.06 52.12
C SER A 405 -30.77 17.54 52.02
N SER A 406 -31.80 16.77 52.41
CA SER A 406 -31.87 15.32 52.22
C SER A 406 -32.06 14.93 50.76
N ILE A 407 -32.87 15.66 50.00
CA ILE A 407 -33.11 15.41 48.56
C ILE A 407 -31.88 15.81 47.74
N MET A 408 -31.24 16.95 48.06
CA MET A 408 -30.00 17.37 47.39
C MET A 408 -28.82 16.42 47.63
N SER A 409 -28.88 15.57 48.67
CA SER A 409 -27.80 14.62 48.96
C SER A 409 -27.70 13.48 47.94
N LEU A 410 -28.80 13.17 47.23
CA LEU A 410 -28.93 12.00 46.35
C LEU A 410 -28.54 10.67 47.03
N GLU A 411 -28.70 10.58 48.35
CA GLU A 411 -28.54 9.33 49.11
C GLU A 411 -29.91 8.65 49.24
N GLU A 412 -30.04 7.43 48.70
CA GLU A 412 -31.30 6.66 48.61
C GLU A 412 -32.09 6.66 49.94
N GLU A 413 -31.44 6.33 51.05
CA GLU A 413 -32.09 6.25 52.37
C GLU A 413 -32.66 7.60 52.82
N ARG A 414 -31.89 8.69 52.66
CA ARG A 414 -32.32 10.04 53.05
C ARG A 414 -33.41 10.57 52.16
N CYS A 415 -33.30 10.34 50.85
CA CYS A 415 -34.34 10.68 49.89
C CYS A 415 -35.64 9.95 50.25
N ASN A 416 -35.60 8.63 50.44
CA ASN A 416 -36.79 7.83 50.75
C ASN A 416 -37.48 8.26 52.05
N VAL A 417 -36.74 8.55 53.12
CA VAL A 417 -37.32 9.05 54.38
C VAL A 417 -38.07 10.36 54.15
N THR A 418 -37.43 11.34 53.51
CA THR A 418 -38.07 12.63 53.23
C THR A 418 -39.26 12.48 52.29
N LEU A 419 -39.14 11.73 51.19
CA LEU A 419 -40.25 11.52 50.25
C LEU A 419 -41.46 10.88 50.94
N ARG A 420 -41.26 9.91 51.85
CA ARG A 420 -42.34 9.30 52.64
C ARG A 420 -43.02 10.30 53.59
N GLU A 421 -42.27 11.18 54.23
CA GLU A 421 -42.85 12.24 55.06
C GLU A 421 -43.73 13.17 54.24
N TYR A 422 -43.26 13.59 53.06
CA TYR A 422 -44.00 14.48 52.18
C TYR A 422 -45.25 13.81 51.59
N ILE A 423 -45.18 12.57 51.11
CA ILE A 423 -46.35 11.90 50.54
C ILE A 423 -47.43 11.64 51.61
N HIS A 424 -47.04 11.41 52.88
CA HIS A 424 -47.98 11.31 53.99
C HIS A 424 -48.62 12.65 54.36
N HIS A 425 -47.84 13.74 54.35
CA HIS A 425 -48.36 15.08 54.69
C HIS A 425 -49.20 15.69 53.56
N TYR A 426 -48.88 15.33 52.32
CA TYR A 426 -49.52 15.82 51.11
C TYR A 426 -50.11 14.65 50.33
N PRO A 427 -51.29 14.12 50.73
CA PRO A 427 -51.98 13.01 50.06
C PRO A 427 -52.55 13.39 48.68
N ILE A 428 -52.04 14.46 48.10
CA ILE A 428 -52.29 14.94 46.74
C ILE A 428 -51.39 14.22 45.73
N PHE A 429 -50.22 13.74 46.16
CA PHE A 429 -49.29 13.01 45.31
C PHE A 429 -49.55 11.51 45.42
N CYS A 430 -49.66 10.84 44.28
CA CYS A 430 -49.73 9.38 44.19
C CYS A 430 -48.33 8.76 44.18
N LEU A 431 -47.34 9.48 43.66
CA LEU A 431 -45.96 9.08 43.53
C LEU A 431 -45.05 10.28 43.75
N LEU A 432 -43.96 10.09 44.48
CA LEU A 432 -42.80 10.98 44.45
C LEU A 432 -41.55 10.17 44.13
N THR A 433 -40.70 10.72 43.28
CA THR A 433 -39.42 10.13 42.91
C THR A 433 -38.33 11.19 42.75
N VAL A 434 -37.09 10.80 43.05
CA VAL A 434 -35.88 11.58 42.84
C VAL A 434 -35.03 10.83 41.83
N MET A 435 -34.57 11.53 40.80
CA MET A 435 -33.66 10.99 39.80
C MET A 435 -32.37 11.82 39.77
N ASP A 436 -31.24 11.16 39.50
CA ASP A 436 -29.95 11.84 39.32
C ASP A 436 -29.83 12.53 37.94
N ASP A 437 -28.64 13.05 37.61
CA ASP A 437 -28.39 13.74 36.34
C ASP A 437 -28.34 12.83 35.10
N LYS A 438 -28.37 11.52 35.30
CA LYS A 438 -28.44 10.50 34.24
C LYS A 438 -29.83 9.91 34.08
N GLY A 439 -30.76 10.26 34.97
CA GLY A 439 -32.13 9.74 34.98
C GLY A 439 -32.27 8.43 35.73
N ASP A 440 -31.25 8.00 36.48
CA ASP A 440 -31.35 6.85 37.37
C ASP A 440 -32.16 7.25 38.60
N THR A 441 -33.15 6.42 38.95
CA THR A 441 -33.98 6.66 40.13
C THR A 441 -33.16 6.44 41.40
N ILE A 442 -33.15 7.42 42.30
CA ILE A 442 -32.40 7.43 43.56
C ILE A 442 -33.33 7.19 44.75
N GLY A 443 -34.54 7.73 44.73
CA GLY A 443 -35.54 7.52 45.78
C GLY A 443 -36.95 7.54 45.24
N ILE A 444 -37.84 6.74 45.82
CA ILE A 444 -39.21 6.54 45.34
C ILE A 444 -40.14 6.17 46.50
N THR A 445 -41.41 6.58 46.44
CA THR A 445 -42.41 6.33 47.50
C THR A 445 -43.18 5.01 47.35
N LEU A 446 -42.90 4.20 46.32
CA LEU A 446 -43.56 2.92 46.12
C LEU A 446 -42.88 1.83 46.96
N ASP A 447 -43.67 1.11 47.75
CA ASP A 447 -43.20 0.05 48.65
C ASP A 447 -43.36 -1.36 48.06
N GLU A 448 -43.99 -1.51 46.90
CA GLU A 448 -44.31 -2.80 46.26
C GLU A 448 -43.81 -2.84 44.81
N GLY A 449 -42.98 -3.84 44.46
CA GLY A 449 -42.49 -4.08 43.10
C GLY A 449 -41.06 -4.65 43.03
N PRO A 450 -40.63 -5.22 41.90
CA PRO A 450 -39.23 -5.60 41.68
C PRO A 450 -38.33 -4.37 41.73
N ARG A 451 -37.20 -4.45 42.45
CA ARG A 451 -36.25 -3.32 42.59
C ARG A 451 -35.77 -2.79 41.23
N GLU A 452 -35.59 -3.67 40.25
CA GLU A 452 -35.15 -3.32 38.89
C GLU A 452 -36.16 -2.46 38.13
N GLU A 453 -37.45 -2.57 38.44
CA GLU A 453 -38.51 -1.75 37.84
C GLU A 453 -38.67 -0.42 38.58
N LEU A 454 -38.61 -0.45 39.91
CA LEU A 454 -38.71 0.75 40.77
C LEU A 454 -37.50 1.69 40.67
N TYR A 455 -36.32 1.13 40.42
CA TYR A 455 -35.05 1.86 40.29
C TYR A 455 -34.55 1.89 38.84
N ALA A 456 -35.47 1.99 37.88
CA ALA A 456 -35.14 2.08 36.45
C ALA A 456 -34.61 3.47 36.06
N ASN A 457 -34.03 3.54 34.85
CA ASN A 457 -33.60 4.79 34.23
C ASN A 457 -34.73 5.40 33.38
N PHE A 458 -35.09 6.65 33.68
CA PHE A 458 -36.17 7.37 33.01
C PHE A 458 -35.69 8.55 32.15
N ALA A 459 -34.42 8.56 31.73
CA ALA A 459 -33.85 9.65 30.94
C ALA A 459 -34.57 9.90 29.60
N HIS A 460 -35.26 8.89 29.08
CA HIS A 460 -36.04 8.98 27.85
C HIS A 460 -37.34 9.79 28.01
N ARG A 461 -37.85 9.96 29.24
CA ARG A 461 -39.15 10.57 29.51
C ARG A 461 -39.12 12.10 29.36
N PRO A 462 -40.21 12.73 28.86
CA PRO A 462 -40.25 14.17 28.64
C PRO A 462 -40.00 15.01 29.91
N TYR A 463 -40.54 14.58 31.05
CA TYR A 463 -40.33 15.27 32.34
C TYR A 463 -38.85 15.34 32.72
N PHE A 464 -38.08 14.30 32.42
CA PHE A 464 -36.65 14.29 32.69
C PHE A 464 -35.90 15.21 31.75
N LYS A 465 -36.13 15.06 30.44
CA LYS A 465 -35.47 15.85 29.39
C LYS A 465 -35.64 17.35 29.58
N GLU A 466 -36.83 17.80 30.00
CA GLU A 466 -37.12 19.21 30.23
C GLU A 466 -36.55 19.70 31.57
N SER A 467 -36.73 18.95 32.66
CA SER A 467 -36.28 19.39 33.97
C SER A 467 -34.78 19.33 34.18
N ILE A 468 -34.06 18.43 33.53
CA ILE A 468 -32.59 18.42 33.58
C ILE A 468 -31.96 19.61 32.84
N GLN A 469 -32.71 20.24 31.90
CA GLN A 469 -32.33 21.51 31.26
C GLN A 469 -32.64 22.73 32.14
N GLY A 470 -33.35 22.53 33.24
CA GLY A 470 -33.63 23.55 34.26
C GLY A 470 -35.04 24.14 34.25
N HIS A 471 -35.94 23.58 33.45
CA HIS A 471 -37.34 24.01 33.37
C HIS A 471 -38.25 23.14 34.23
N ASN A 472 -39.32 23.71 34.78
CA ASN A 472 -40.36 22.88 35.36
C ASN A 472 -41.15 22.23 34.23
N TYR A 473 -41.54 20.98 34.40
CA TYR A 473 -42.36 20.26 33.43
C TYR A 473 -43.71 19.89 34.02
N GLN A 474 -44.71 19.92 33.16
CA GLN A 474 -46.07 19.44 33.42
C GLN A 474 -46.49 18.60 32.22
N SER A 475 -46.89 17.35 32.46
CA SER A 475 -47.47 16.51 31.41
C SER A 475 -48.91 16.92 31.11
N GLU A 476 -49.40 16.50 29.96
CA GLU A 476 -50.84 16.32 29.80
C GLU A 476 -51.34 15.25 30.80
N PRO A 477 -52.60 15.33 31.23
CA PRO A 477 -53.19 14.32 32.09
C PRO A 477 -53.06 12.90 31.49
N TYR A 478 -52.60 11.95 32.30
CA TYR A 478 -52.36 10.58 31.89
C TYR A 478 -52.68 9.58 33.02
N ILE A 479 -52.62 8.29 32.71
CA ILE A 479 -52.81 7.23 33.70
C ILE A 479 -51.43 6.73 34.11
N SER A 480 -51.10 6.89 35.39
CA SER A 480 -49.87 6.35 35.98
C SER A 480 -49.91 4.82 35.94
N ILE A 481 -48.83 4.20 35.45
CA ILE A 481 -48.70 2.74 35.41
C ILE A 481 -48.43 2.19 36.81
N ASP A 482 -47.75 2.99 37.63
CA ASP A 482 -47.34 2.61 38.98
C ASP A 482 -48.51 2.65 39.96
N THR A 483 -49.43 3.61 39.78
CA THR A 483 -50.52 3.85 40.73
C THR A 483 -51.91 3.55 40.17
N ASN A 484 -52.04 3.40 38.84
CA ASN A 484 -53.33 3.28 38.13
C ASN A 484 -54.29 4.46 38.39
N GLU A 485 -53.76 5.57 38.91
CA GLU A 485 -54.49 6.80 39.18
C GLU A 485 -54.37 7.73 37.97
N TYR A 486 -55.42 8.54 37.78
CA TYR A 486 -55.34 9.62 36.83
C TYR A 486 -54.49 10.75 37.41
N CYS A 487 -53.43 11.14 36.71
CA CYS A 487 -52.45 12.06 37.24
C CYS A 487 -51.86 13.01 36.20
N ILE A 488 -51.15 14.01 36.71
CA ILE A 488 -50.23 14.82 35.93
C ILE A 488 -48.83 14.58 36.48
N ALA A 489 -47.89 14.26 35.60
CA ALA A 489 -46.49 14.21 35.95
C ALA A 489 -45.98 15.65 36.05
N LEU A 490 -45.51 16.00 37.24
CA LEU A 490 -44.82 17.25 37.51
C LEU A 490 -43.36 16.94 37.75
N SER A 491 -42.45 17.75 37.22
CA SER A 491 -41.06 17.66 37.62
C SER A 491 -40.40 19.03 37.74
N VAL A 492 -39.45 19.08 38.66
CA VAL A 492 -38.65 20.29 38.96
C VAL A 492 -37.18 19.91 39.09
N PRO A 493 -36.25 20.80 38.69
CA PRO A 493 -34.82 20.57 38.84
C PRO A 493 -34.37 20.62 40.31
N ILE A 494 -33.52 19.69 40.72
CA ILE A 494 -32.77 19.75 41.97
C ILE A 494 -31.52 20.58 41.72
N ARG A 495 -31.33 21.64 42.50
CA ARG A 495 -30.21 22.57 42.34
C ARG A 495 -29.30 22.58 43.55
N MET A 496 -28.01 22.29 43.35
CA MET A 496 -26.98 22.41 44.37
C MET A 496 -25.86 23.30 43.84
N ASN A 497 -25.53 24.38 44.57
CA ASN A 497 -24.50 25.36 44.19
C ASN A 497 -24.64 25.91 42.75
N GLY A 498 -25.88 26.11 42.30
CA GLY A 498 -26.20 26.64 40.96
C GLY A 498 -26.15 25.63 39.81
N ARG A 499 -25.78 24.37 40.07
CA ARG A 499 -25.84 23.27 39.08
C ARG A 499 -27.07 22.41 39.31
N ILE A 500 -27.63 21.89 38.22
CA ILE A 500 -28.69 20.87 38.28
C ILE A 500 -28.00 19.53 38.50
N ILE A 501 -28.40 18.81 39.54
CA ILE A 501 -27.80 17.52 39.92
C ILE A 501 -28.78 16.35 39.78
N GLY A 502 -30.02 16.65 39.39
CA GLY A 502 -31.10 15.68 39.29
C GLY A 502 -32.45 16.38 39.20
N ILE A 503 -33.53 15.61 39.29
CA ILE A 503 -34.89 16.12 39.29
C ILE A 503 -35.72 15.48 40.40
N VAL A 504 -36.72 16.20 40.91
CA VAL A 504 -37.82 15.60 41.66
C VAL A 504 -39.00 15.50 40.70
N MET A 505 -39.60 14.32 40.61
CA MET A 505 -40.83 14.08 39.85
C MET A 505 -41.94 13.61 40.79
N ALA A 506 -43.17 14.01 40.47
CA ALA A 506 -44.36 13.58 41.16
C ALA A 506 -45.47 13.23 40.19
N ASP A 507 -46.24 12.19 40.50
CA ASP A 507 -47.58 12.05 39.95
C ASP A 507 -48.59 12.72 40.88
N LEU A 508 -49.18 13.81 40.41
CA LEU A 508 -50.26 14.52 41.11
C LEU A 508 -51.60 13.86 40.81
N SER A 509 -52.31 13.38 41.82
CA SER A 509 -53.65 12.81 41.67
C SER A 509 -54.64 13.84 41.16
N LEU A 510 -55.45 13.48 40.17
CA LEU A 510 -56.55 14.31 39.67
C LEU A 510 -57.92 13.85 40.19
N GLU A 511 -57.96 12.92 41.15
CA GLU A 511 -59.18 12.19 41.54
C GLU A 511 -59.85 12.72 42.83
N GLN A 512 -60.13 14.02 42.91
CA GLN A 512 -60.78 14.62 44.10
C GLN A 512 -62.31 14.57 44.12
#